data_AF-A0A7J4V8Z5-F1
#
_entry.id   AF-A0A7J4V8Z5-F1
#
_cell.length_a   1.000
_cell.length_b   1.000
_cell.length_c   1.000
_cell.angle_alpha   90.00
_cell.angle_beta   90.00
_cell.angle_gamma   90.00
#
_symmetry.space_group_name_H-M   'P 1'
#
loop_
_entity.id
_entity.type
_entity.pdbx_description
1 polymer ?
#
loop_
_entity_poly.entity_id
_entity_poly.type
_entity_poly.pdbx_seq_one_letter_code
_entity_poly.pdbx_strand_id
1 'polypeptide(L)'
;MSDIQIKKENILNRILILLLIALSVSGRVLPQATINQRAKDGDRYLYLNFVVNSHDFTEPAQACKTLMRVAHIFNSHGVKADFYFVEQLITNIVQFYPWFPDSLKVLGMGVNLHHRAPHILSFKSSYISNLAKKPLDTLIYVLDSYEKYRLDLVTGSYNQAHSGGYNFVQEVFSEAPFTVSTGESGPTSNMGRADIIACKSMGARGLLLFHEDGSDADYPLFYSQGMLLRPVDFSITRWTAGSQTG
;
A
#
# COMPACT_ATOMS: atom_id res chain seq x y z
N MET A 1 51.64 -8.11 -23.00
CA MET A 1 51.08 -6.83 -22.51
C MET A 1 52.20 -6.04 -21.89
N SER A 2 52.32 -4.74 -22.16
CA SER A 2 53.38 -3.91 -21.59
C SER A 2 53.13 -3.67 -20.09
N ASP A 3 54.18 -3.49 -19.31
CA ASP A 3 54.10 -3.19 -17.86
C ASP A 3 53.19 -2.00 -17.52
N ILE A 4 52.99 -1.11 -18.49
CA ILE A 4 52.10 0.05 -18.39
C ILE A 4 50.62 -0.37 -18.37
N GLN A 5 50.22 -1.39 -19.13
CA GLN A 5 48.85 -1.91 -19.10
C GLN A 5 48.53 -2.62 -17.78
N ILE A 6 49.47 -3.41 -17.26
CA ILE A 6 49.32 -4.13 -15.98
C ILE A 6 49.19 -3.14 -14.81
N LYS A 7 49.91 -2.01 -14.83
CA LYS A 7 49.77 -0.96 -13.82
C LYS A 7 48.43 -0.23 -13.89
N LYS A 8 47.89 0.02 -15.09
CA LYS A 8 46.58 0.68 -15.27
C LYS A 8 45.42 -0.19 -14.79
N GLU A 9 45.42 -1.48 -15.10
CA GLU A 9 44.39 -2.42 -14.62
C GLU A 9 44.39 -2.55 -13.10
N ASN A 10 45.58 -2.59 -12.47
CA ASN A 10 45.70 -2.63 -11.01
C ASN A 10 45.18 -1.35 -10.32
N ILE A 11 45.34 -0.18 -10.93
CA ILE A 11 44.78 1.07 -10.40
C ILE A 11 43.26 1.08 -10.55
N LEU A 12 42.73 0.66 -11.70
CA LEU A 12 41.29 0.63 -11.96
C LEU A 12 40.57 -0.33 -11.02
N ASN A 13 41.13 -1.53 -10.79
CA ASN A 13 40.58 -2.51 -9.85
C ASN A 13 40.60 -2.00 -8.41
N ARG A 14 41.63 -1.26 -8.00
CA ARG A 14 41.68 -0.63 -6.67
C ARG A 14 40.63 0.47 -6.50
N ILE A 15 40.43 1.30 -7.53
CA ILE A 15 39.38 2.32 -7.53
C ILE A 15 37.98 1.67 -7.45
N LEU A 16 37.75 0.60 -8.21
CA LEU A 16 36.49 -0.14 -8.20
C LEU A 16 36.21 -0.78 -6.84
N ILE A 17 37.23 -1.40 -6.21
CA ILE A 17 37.10 -1.97 -4.86
C ILE A 17 36.82 -0.88 -3.82
N LEU A 18 37.50 0.27 -3.90
CA LEU A 18 37.25 1.40 -3.01
C LEU A 18 35.83 1.98 -3.18
N LEU A 19 35.32 2.05 -4.42
CA LEU A 19 33.95 2.45 -4.70
C LEU A 19 32.94 1.43 -4.15
N LEU A 20 33.17 0.13 -4.32
CA LEU A 20 32.31 -0.92 -3.77
C LEU A 20 32.31 -0.91 -2.24
N ILE A 21 33.46 -0.68 -1.61
CA ILE A 21 33.56 -0.51 -0.14
C ILE A 21 32.81 0.75 0.29
N ALA A 22 33.01 1.89 -0.36
CA ALA A 22 32.30 3.13 -0.04
C ALA A 22 30.78 2.97 -0.16
N LEU A 23 30.31 2.29 -1.21
CA LEU A 23 28.90 1.97 -1.42
C LEU A 23 28.34 1.01 -0.34
N SER A 24 29.14 0.02 0.09
CA SER A 24 28.75 -0.90 1.17
C SER A 24 28.70 -0.23 2.56
N VAL A 25 29.52 0.80 2.79
CA VAL A 25 29.51 1.57 4.05
C VAL A 25 28.37 2.60 4.07
N SER A 26 28.01 3.17 2.92
CA SER A 26 26.78 3.98 2.78
C SER A 26 25.48 3.16 2.81
N GLY A 27 25.56 1.84 2.68
CA GLY A 27 24.44 0.91 2.85
C GLY A 27 24.03 0.70 4.32
N ARG A 28 24.71 1.34 5.28
CA ARG A 28 24.16 1.48 6.63
C ARG A 28 22.89 2.30 6.51
N VAL A 29 21.75 1.61 6.62
CA VAL A 29 20.44 2.21 6.90
C VAL A 29 20.69 3.25 7.97
N LEU A 30 20.67 4.54 7.60
CA LEU A 30 20.73 5.61 8.58
C LEU A 30 19.64 5.25 9.61
N PRO A 31 19.97 5.15 10.91
CA PRO A 31 18.96 4.92 11.92
C PRO A 31 17.90 5.98 11.67
N GLN A 32 16.71 5.49 11.31
CA GLN A 32 15.61 6.32 10.90
C GLN A 32 15.39 7.28 12.05
N ALA A 33 15.63 8.58 11.83
CA ALA A 33 15.55 9.55 12.89
C ALA A 33 14.14 9.48 13.46
N THR A 34 14.00 8.91 14.66
CA THR A 34 12.73 8.86 15.38
C THR A 34 12.47 10.27 15.86
N ILE A 35 11.57 10.98 15.16
CA ILE A 35 11.11 12.28 15.60
C ILE A 35 10.19 12.02 16.78
N ASN A 36 10.56 12.50 17.97
CA ASN A 36 9.65 12.51 19.11
C ASN A 36 8.58 13.59 18.87
N GLN A 37 7.50 13.17 18.21
CA GLN A 37 6.41 14.07 17.83
C GLN A 37 5.70 14.61 19.08
N ARG A 38 5.55 13.82 20.15
CA ARG A 38 5.01 14.30 21.44
C ARG A 38 5.91 15.35 22.08
N ALA A 39 7.23 15.24 21.98
CA ALA A 39 8.14 16.29 22.47
C ALA A 39 8.09 17.56 21.61
N LYS A 40 7.76 17.42 20.31
CA LYS A 40 7.64 18.55 19.38
C LYS A 40 6.30 19.29 19.52
N ASP A 41 5.21 18.53 19.65
CA ASP A 41 3.85 19.05 19.61
C ASP A 41 3.20 19.13 21.01
N GLY A 42 3.74 18.44 22.01
CA GLY A 42 3.19 18.33 23.38
C GLY A 42 2.02 17.33 23.50
N ASP A 43 1.51 17.15 24.72
CA ASP A 43 0.40 16.21 25.05
C ASP A 43 -1.00 16.65 24.54
N ARG A 44 -1.07 17.59 23.59
CA ARG A 44 -2.32 18.29 23.24
C ARG A 44 -2.98 17.82 21.95
N TYR A 45 -2.36 16.91 21.22
CA TYR A 45 -2.83 16.52 19.88
C TYR A 45 -3.30 15.08 19.85
N LEU A 46 -4.54 14.89 19.38
CA LEU A 46 -5.11 13.59 19.05
C LEU A 46 -5.14 13.48 17.53
N TYR A 47 -4.44 12.49 16.98
CA TYR A 47 -4.49 12.18 15.55
C TYR A 47 -5.62 11.20 15.29
N LEU A 48 -6.70 11.67 14.68
CA LEU A 48 -7.79 10.79 14.22
C LEU A 48 -7.73 10.65 12.71
N ASN A 49 -7.79 9.39 12.26
CA ASN A 49 -7.95 9.05 10.86
C ASN A 49 -9.25 8.25 10.70
N PHE A 50 -10.05 8.60 9.71
CA PHE A 50 -11.22 7.82 9.33
C PHE A 50 -10.88 7.00 8.10
N VAL A 51 -10.87 5.69 8.26
CA VAL A 51 -10.51 4.76 7.20
C VAL A 51 -11.74 3.94 6.82
N VAL A 52 -12.08 3.98 5.53
CA VAL A 52 -13.18 3.19 4.96
C VAL A 52 -12.56 2.13 4.06
N ASN A 53 -12.92 0.88 4.30
CA ASN A 53 -12.53 -0.24 3.46
C ASN A 53 -13.80 -1.00 3.05
N SER A 54 -13.86 -1.44 1.80
CA SER A 54 -14.86 -2.39 1.35
C SER A 54 -14.21 -3.47 0.49
N HIS A 55 -14.65 -4.72 0.70
CA HIS A 55 -14.30 -5.88 -0.12
C HIS A 55 -15.48 -6.43 -0.91
N ASP A 56 -16.65 -5.76 -0.87
CA ASP A 56 -17.86 -6.27 -1.50
C ASP A 56 -17.90 -5.94 -3.01
N PHE A 57 -17.07 -6.63 -3.78
CA PHE A 57 -17.06 -6.53 -5.24
C PHE A 57 -18.16 -7.38 -5.90
N THR A 58 -18.88 -8.20 -5.13
CA THR A 58 -19.97 -9.06 -5.63
C THR A 58 -21.27 -8.30 -5.82
N GLU A 59 -21.51 -7.26 -5.02
CA GLU A 59 -22.71 -6.41 -5.09
C GLU A 59 -22.32 -4.94 -5.38
N PRO A 60 -21.77 -4.63 -6.58
CA PRO A 60 -21.17 -3.32 -6.88
C PRO A 60 -22.17 -2.16 -6.73
N ALA A 61 -23.45 -2.39 -7.00
CA ALA A 61 -24.52 -1.41 -6.79
C ALA A 61 -24.68 -1.03 -5.32
N GLN A 62 -24.75 -2.03 -4.45
CA GLN A 62 -24.92 -1.83 -3.01
C GLN A 62 -23.64 -1.27 -2.39
N ALA A 63 -22.47 -1.71 -2.85
CA ALA A 63 -21.18 -1.17 -2.44
C ALA A 63 -21.06 0.31 -2.81
N CYS A 64 -21.32 0.68 -4.07
CA CYS A 64 -21.29 2.07 -4.53
C CYS A 64 -22.24 2.96 -3.71
N LYS A 65 -23.50 2.55 -3.55
CA LYS A 65 -24.50 3.28 -2.75
C LYS A 65 -24.03 3.48 -1.30
N THR A 66 -23.46 2.45 -0.69
CA THR A 66 -22.99 2.49 0.70
C THR A 66 -21.79 3.41 0.84
N LEU A 67 -20.79 3.26 -0.03
CA LEU A 67 -19.58 4.09 -0.04
C LEU A 67 -19.91 5.57 -0.23
N MET A 68 -20.81 5.89 -1.15
CA MET A 68 -21.25 7.28 -1.37
C MET A 68 -22.02 7.83 -0.17
N ARG A 69 -22.89 7.03 0.45
CA ARG A 69 -23.58 7.45 1.68
C ARG A 69 -22.59 7.78 2.80
N VAL A 70 -21.58 6.92 2.98
CA VAL A 70 -20.52 7.14 3.96
C VAL A 70 -19.70 8.40 3.64
N ALA A 71 -19.30 8.60 2.39
CA ALA A 71 -18.59 9.80 1.95
C ALA A 71 -19.39 11.08 2.21
N HIS A 72 -20.70 11.07 1.93
CA HIS A 72 -21.58 12.21 2.24
C HIS A 72 -21.71 12.48 3.74
N ILE A 73 -21.77 11.44 4.58
CA ILE A 73 -21.77 11.60 6.03
C ILE A 73 -20.48 12.32 6.47
N PHE A 74 -19.31 11.83 6.05
CA PHE A 74 -18.04 12.49 6.38
C PHE A 74 -17.99 13.93 5.91
N ASN A 75 -18.34 14.18 4.65
CA ASN A 75 -18.37 15.53 4.09
C ASN A 75 -19.33 16.46 4.87
N SER A 76 -20.51 15.98 5.28
CA SER A 76 -21.48 16.77 6.05
C SER A 76 -20.98 17.21 7.42
N HIS A 77 -19.98 16.49 7.96
CA HIS A 77 -19.31 16.81 9.22
C HIS A 77 -17.95 17.47 9.04
N GLY A 78 -17.56 17.86 7.82
CA GLY A 78 -16.27 18.47 7.53
C GLY A 78 -15.08 17.51 7.70
N VAL A 79 -15.32 16.20 7.68
CA VAL A 79 -14.31 15.16 7.83
C VAL A 79 -13.85 14.68 6.45
N LYS A 80 -12.53 14.55 6.28
CA LYS A 80 -11.93 13.89 5.11
C LYS A 80 -11.52 12.47 5.50
N ALA A 81 -12.24 11.49 5.01
CA ALA A 81 -11.92 10.09 5.23
C ALA A 81 -11.09 9.52 4.07
N ASP A 82 -10.30 8.51 4.37
CA ASP A 82 -9.50 7.77 3.41
C ASP A 82 -10.19 6.46 3.03
N PHE A 83 -10.45 6.29 1.74
CA PHE A 83 -11.09 5.12 1.18
C PHE A 83 -10.03 4.19 0.59
N TYR A 84 -9.98 2.96 1.07
CA TYR A 84 -9.04 1.93 0.65
C TYR A 84 -9.78 0.90 -0.21
N PHE A 85 -9.35 0.77 -1.45
CA PHE A 85 -10.02 -0.09 -2.41
C PHE A 85 -9.16 -1.27 -2.85
N VAL A 86 -9.81 -2.41 -3.10
CA VAL A 86 -9.26 -3.47 -3.95
C VAL A 86 -9.61 -3.18 -5.42
N GLU A 87 -8.72 -3.54 -6.35
CA GLU A 87 -8.87 -3.27 -7.79
C GLU A 87 -10.23 -3.74 -8.35
N GLN A 88 -10.68 -4.93 -7.93
CA GLN A 88 -11.86 -5.60 -8.47
C GLN A 88 -13.16 -4.91 -8.04
N LEU A 89 -13.18 -4.36 -6.84
CA LEU A 89 -14.29 -3.52 -6.40
C LEU A 89 -14.42 -2.30 -7.29
N ILE A 90 -13.31 -1.59 -7.53
CA ILE A 90 -13.33 -0.40 -8.37
C ILE A 90 -13.68 -0.76 -9.82
N THR A 91 -13.10 -1.83 -10.36
CA THR A 91 -13.40 -2.32 -11.71
C THR A 91 -14.90 -2.52 -11.89
N ASN A 92 -15.54 -3.22 -10.95
CA ASN A 92 -16.97 -3.49 -11.02
C ASN A 92 -17.80 -2.22 -10.78
N ILE A 93 -17.41 -1.35 -9.85
CA ILE A 93 -18.13 -0.09 -9.61
C ILE A 93 -18.09 0.80 -10.84
N VAL A 94 -16.91 1.08 -11.41
CA VAL A 94 -16.78 2.04 -12.52
C VAL A 94 -17.39 1.54 -13.82
N GLN A 95 -17.51 0.22 -13.98
CA GLN A 95 -18.23 -0.38 -15.11
C GLN A 95 -19.71 0.04 -15.13
N PHE A 96 -20.36 0.12 -13.97
CA PHE A 96 -21.80 0.46 -13.87
C PHE A 96 -22.06 1.89 -13.39
N TYR A 97 -21.09 2.51 -12.71
CA TYR A 97 -21.18 3.82 -12.07
C TYR A 97 -19.91 4.65 -12.35
N PRO A 98 -19.66 5.05 -13.62
CA PRO A 98 -18.43 5.74 -14.00
C PRO A 98 -18.24 7.11 -13.33
N TRP A 99 -19.31 7.69 -12.77
CA TRP A 99 -19.27 8.96 -12.02
C TRP A 99 -18.70 8.83 -10.60
N PHE A 100 -18.50 7.60 -10.11
CA PHE A 100 -18.10 7.33 -8.73
C PHE A 100 -16.75 7.97 -8.34
N PRO A 101 -15.67 7.85 -9.14
CA PRO A 101 -14.37 8.43 -8.80
C PRO A 101 -14.43 9.96 -8.65
N ASP A 102 -15.05 10.63 -9.61
CA ASP A 102 -15.21 12.09 -9.59
C ASP A 102 -16.04 12.55 -8.39
N SER A 103 -17.06 11.79 -8.01
CA SER A 103 -17.90 12.12 -6.86
C SER A 103 -17.13 12.04 -5.54
N LEU A 104 -16.28 11.03 -5.35
CA LEU A 104 -15.41 10.96 -4.17
C LEU A 104 -14.41 12.13 -4.12
N LYS A 105 -13.84 12.49 -5.28
CA LYS A 105 -12.91 13.61 -5.39
C LYS A 105 -13.57 14.95 -5.07
N VAL A 106 -14.77 15.19 -5.58
CA VAL A 106 -15.57 16.40 -5.28
C VAL A 106 -15.88 16.50 -3.79
N LEU A 107 -16.14 15.37 -3.13
CA LEU A 107 -16.34 15.31 -1.67
C LEU A 107 -15.04 15.48 -0.86
N GLY A 108 -13.87 15.56 -1.52
CA GLY A 108 -12.58 15.73 -0.87
C GLY A 108 -12.12 14.52 -0.07
N MET A 109 -12.58 13.31 -0.44
CA MET A 109 -12.19 12.05 0.18
C MET A 109 -10.82 11.60 -0.34
N GLY A 110 -10.00 11.02 0.54
CA GLY A 110 -8.73 10.42 0.15
C GLY A 110 -8.93 9.04 -0.49
N VAL A 111 -8.08 8.70 -1.45
CA VAL A 111 -8.13 7.41 -2.17
C VAL A 111 -6.80 6.69 -1.99
N ASN A 112 -6.88 5.47 -1.48
CA ASN A 112 -5.74 4.64 -1.14
C ASN A 112 -5.98 3.19 -1.61
N LEU A 113 -4.91 2.39 -1.63
CA LEU A 113 -4.98 1.01 -2.10
C LEU A 113 -5.07 0.05 -0.92
N HIS A 114 -6.12 -0.77 -0.88
CA HIS A 114 -6.13 -1.97 -0.06
C HIS A 114 -5.46 -3.11 -0.81
N HIS A 115 -4.13 -3.18 -0.70
CA HIS A 115 -3.38 -4.18 -1.45
C HIS A 115 -3.70 -5.61 -0.96
N ARG A 116 -4.03 -6.46 -1.93
CA ARG A 116 -4.36 -7.87 -1.76
C ARG A 116 -3.83 -8.71 -2.93
N ALA A 117 -2.78 -8.30 -3.64
CA ALA A 117 -2.28 -9.13 -4.72
C ALA A 117 -1.71 -10.46 -4.18
N PRO A 118 -1.89 -11.57 -4.91
CA PRO A 118 -2.70 -11.79 -6.13
C PRO A 118 -4.19 -12.05 -5.88
N HIS A 119 -4.65 -12.09 -4.63
CA HIS A 119 -5.97 -12.61 -4.27
C HIS A 119 -6.83 -11.64 -3.46
N ILE A 120 -7.98 -11.31 -4.02
CA ILE A 120 -8.93 -10.29 -3.54
C ILE A 120 -9.48 -10.44 -2.12
N LEU A 121 -9.66 -11.68 -1.62
CA LEU A 121 -10.33 -11.92 -0.33
C LEU A 121 -9.55 -12.70 0.74
N SER A 122 -8.56 -13.53 0.38
CA SER A 122 -7.93 -14.43 1.35
C SER A 122 -6.56 -14.90 0.87
N PHE A 123 -5.57 -14.87 1.77
CA PHE A 123 -4.25 -15.43 1.54
C PHE A 123 -4.22 -16.97 1.72
N LYS A 124 -5.36 -17.61 2.02
CA LYS A 124 -5.45 -19.05 2.30
C LYS A 124 -5.67 -19.88 1.04
N SER A 125 -4.76 -19.79 0.08
CA SER A 125 -4.75 -20.66 -1.10
C SER A 125 -3.40 -21.36 -1.27
N SER A 126 -3.40 -22.49 -1.97
CA SER A 126 -2.17 -23.20 -2.35
C SER A 126 -1.29 -22.33 -3.24
N TYR A 127 -1.89 -21.50 -4.09
CA TYR A 127 -1.17 -20.52 -4.92
C TYR A 127 -0.39 -19.53 -4.06
N ILE A 128 -1.06 -18.85 -3.13
CA ILE A 128 -0.44 -17.89 -2.21
C ILE A 128 0.64 -18.58 -1.36
N SER A 129 0.34 -19.77 -0.83
CA SER A 129 1.28 -20.53 -0.01
C SER A 129 2.55 -20.91 -0.77
N ASN A 130 2.43 -21.20 -2.06
CA ASN A 130 3.57 -21.48 -2.92
C ASN A 130 4.30 -20.21 -3.35
N LEU A 131 3.57 -19.12 -3.59
CA LEU A 131 4.15 -17.82 -3.89
C LEU A 131 4.97 -17.29 -2.70
N ALA A 132 4.45 -17.37 -1.47
CA ALA A 132 5.13 -16.93 -0.25
C ALA A 132 6.45 -17.66 0.05
N LYS A 133 6.67 -18.84 -0.55
CA LYS A 133 7.93 -19.60 -0.45
C LYS A 133 8.97 -19.17 -1.50
N LYS A 134 8.60 -18.33 -2.47
CA LYS A 134 9.52 -17.83 -3.49
C LYS A 134 10.57 -16.89 -2.85
N PRO A 135 11.77 -16.83 -3.44
CA PRO A 135 12.76 -15.82 -3.10
C PRO A 135 12.22 -14.37 -3.23
N LEU A 136 12.77 -13.44 -2.46
CA LEU A 136 12.29 -12.05 -2.39
C LEU A 136 12.34 -11.33 -3.74
N ASP A 137 13.39 -11.52 -4.52
CA ASP A 137 13.54 -10.96 -5.88
C ASP A 137 12.43 -11.46 -6.83
N THR A 138 12.09 -12.75 -6.76
CA THR A 138 10.97 -13.32 -7.52
C THR A 138 9.64 -12.74 -7.06
N LEU A 139 9.45 -12.56 -5.75
CA LEU A 139 8.26 -11.95 -5.19
C LEU A 139 8.11 -10.49 -5.64
N ILE A 140 9.19 -9.71 -5.64
CA ILE A 140 9.18 -8.32 -6.12
C ILE A 140 8.70 -8.26 -7.57
N TYR A 141 9.26 -9.10 -8.45
CA TYR A 141 8.84 -9.13 -9.86
C TYR A 141 7.36 -9.49 -10.04
N VAL A 142 6.91 -10.50 -9.31
CA VAL A 142 5.52 -10.99 -9.40
C VAL A 142 4.54 -9.95 -8.86
N LEU A 143 4.81 -9.36 -7.70
CA LEU A 143 3.94 -8.34 -7.11
C LEU A 143 3.96 -7.02 -7.89
N ASP A 144 5.12 -6.58 -8.38
CA ASP A 144 5.22 -5.46 -9.31
C ASP A 144 4.36 -5.66 -10.56
N SER A 145 4.27 -6.90 -11.06
CA SER A 145 3.40 -7.23 -12.19
C SER A 145 1.91 -7.13 -11.83
N TYR A 146 1.50 -7.51 -10.62
CA TYR A 146 0.12 -7.34 -10.15
C TYR A 146 -0.27 -5.87 -9.99
N GLU A 147 0.66 -5.04 -9.54
CA GLU A 147 0.43 -3.62 -9.36
C GLU A 147 0.48 -2.82 -10.67
N LYS A 148 1.04 -3.42 -11.73
CA LYS A 148 1.08 -2.82 -13.08
C LYS A 148 -0.03 -3.29 -13.99
N TYR A 149 -0.35 -4.58 -13.98
CA TYR A 149 -1.16 -5.23 -15.00
C TYR A 149 -2.35 -5.96 -14.40
N ARG A 150 -3.49 -5.86 -15.07
CA ARG A 150 -4.72 -6.52 -14.62
C ARG A 150 -4.53 -8.02 -14.50
N LEU A 151 -4.92 -8.57 -13.36
CA LEU A 151 -5.00 -10.02 -13.17
C LEU A 151 -6.32 -10.55 -13.74
N ASP A 152 -6.23 -11.52 -14.65
CA ASP A 152 -7.35 -12.37 -14.99
C ASP A 152 -7.56 -13.41 -13.89
N LEU A 153 -8.67 -13.30 -13.15
CA LEU A 153 -8.98 -14.19 -12.04
C LEU A 153 -9.34 -15.61 -12.49
N VAL A 154 -9.73 -15.81 -13.75
CA VAL A 154 -10.07 -17.13 -14.31
C VAL A 154 -8.80 -17.86 -14.72
N THR A 155 -7.90 -17.17 -15.43
CA THR A 155 -6.69 -17.81 -15.98
C THR A 155 -5.46 -17.65 -15.08
N GLY A 156 -5.48 -16.72 -14.12
CA GLY A 156 -4.33 -16.36 -13.29
C GLY A 156 -3.23 -15.60 -14.05
N SER A 157 -3.47 -15.23 -15.32
CA SER A 157 -2.51 -14.55 -16.18
C SER A 157 -2.65 -13.03 -16.10
N TYR A 158 -1.58 -12.32 -16.46
CA TYR A 158 -1.59 -10.87 -16.56
C TYR A 158 -2.10 -10.44 -17.93
N ASN A 159 -3.05 -9.50 -17.93
CA ASN A 159 -3.42 -8.77 -19.13
C ASN A 159 -2.65 -7.44 -19.17
N GLN A 160 -1.55 -7.43 -19.93
CA GLN A 160 -0.69 -6.25 -20.05
C GLN A 160 -1.33 -5.08 -20.82
N ALA A 161 -2.45 -5.30 -21.50
CA ALA A 161 -3.18 -4.23 -22.19
C ALA A 161 -3.98 -3.34 -21.24
N HIS A 162 -4.15 -3.75 -19.97
CA HIS A 162 -4.89 -3.00 -18.96
C HIS A 162 -4.07 -2.84 -17.68
N SER A 163 -4.21 -1.68 -17.05
CA SER A 163 -3.65 -1.44 -15.72
C SER A 163 -4.30 -2.35 -14.68
N GLY A 164 -3.50 -2.77 -13.70
CA GLY A 164 -3.95 -3.54 -12.52
C GLY A 164 -3.54 -2.85 -11.22
N GLY A 165 -4.01 -3.39 -10.09
CA GLY A 165 -3.62 -2.97 -8.74
C GLY A 165 -3.50 -1.45 -8.56
N TYR A 166 -2.32 -1.02 -8.12
CA TYR A 166 -1.95 0.38 -7.91
C TYR A 166 -2.15 1.24 -9.16
N ASN A 167 -1.64 0.81 -10.32
CA ASN A 167 -1.76 1.59 -11.56
C ASN A 167 -3.22 1.79 -11.98
N PHE A 168 -4.07 0.77 -11.79
CA PHE A 168 -5.49 0.88 -12.09
C PHE A 168 -6.19 1.90 -11.20
N VAL A 169 -5.92 1.87 -9.89
CA VAL A 169 -6.48 2.87 -8.97
C VAL A 169 -5.98 4.27 -9.34
N GLN A 170 -4.69 4.41 -9.66
CA GLN A 170 -4.15 5.69 -10.12
C GLN A 170 -4.84 6.20 -11.39
N GLU A 171 -5.06 5.33 -12.38
CA GLU A 171 -5.72 5.66 -13.64
C GLU A 171 -7.16 6.13 -13.39
N VAL A 172 -7.94 5.35 -12.62
CA VAL A 172 -9.36 5.62 -12.37
C VAL A 172 -9.58 6.94 -11.63
N PHE A 173 -8.74 7.25 -10.63
CA PHE A 173 -8.91 8.45 -9.81
C PHE A 173 -8.07 9.63 -10.29
N SER A 174 -7.23 9.43 -11.31
CA SER A 174 -6.24 10.40 -11.80
C SER A 174 -5.35 10.95 -10.67
N GLU A 175 -5.10 10.14 -9.64
CA GLU A 175 -4.30 10.46 -8.47
C GLU A 175 -3.65 9.19 -7.92
N ALA A 176 -2.35 9.26 -7.66
CA ALA A 176 -1.61 8.12 -7.16
C ALA A 176 -2.00 7.81 -5.69
N PRO A 177 -2.32 6.55 -5.34
CA PRO A 177 -2.57 6.16 -3.96
C PRO A 177 -1.39 6.54 -3.06
N PHE A 178 -1.62 7.39 -2.06
CA PHE A 178 -0.55 7.78 -1.13
C PHE A 178 -0.19 6.62 -0.21
N THR A 179 -1.21 5.97 0.36
CA THR A 179 -1.07 4.88 1.32
C THR A 179 -1.42 3.55 0.67
N VAL A 180 -0.63 2.52 0.97
CA VAL A 180 -0.96 1.12 0.66
C VAL A 180 -1.03 0.31 1.94
N SER A 181 -1.90 -0.69 2.03
CA SER A 181 -1.91 -1.61 3.17
C SER A 181 -1.11 -2.87 2.87
N THR A 182 -0.18 -3.27 3.74
CA THR A 182 0.36 -4.65 3.61
C THR A 182 -0.77 -5.61 3.99
N GLY A 183 -1.18 -6.50 3.08
CA GLY A 183 -2.21 -7.51 3.38
C GLY A 183 -1.87 -8.41 4.58
N GLU A 184 -2.57 -9.53 4.75
CA GLU A 184 -2.46 -10.40 5.95
C GLU A 184 -1.06 -10.91 6.27
N SER A 185 -0.10 -10.85 5.34
CA SER A 185 1.27 -11.31 5.57
C SER A 185 2.12 -10.37 6.43
N GLY A 186 1.70 -9.11 6.61
CA GLY A 186 2.43 -8.11 7.39
C GLY A 186 3.76 -7.66 6.77
N PRO A 187 4.38 -6.58 7.28
CA PRO A 187 5.51 -5.91 6.64
C PRO A 187 6.85 -6.64 6.78
N THR A 188 6.96 -7.64 7.67
CA THR A 188 8.20 -8.39 7.92
C THR A 188 8.32 -9.65 7.07
N SER A 189 7.22 -10.13 6.50
CA SER A 189 7.23 -11.26 5.58
C SER A 189 7.89 -10.88 4.24
N ASN A 190 8.48 -11.84 3.52
CA ASN A 190 9.02 -11.57 2.18
C ASN A 190 7.93 -11.08 1.22
N MET A 191 6.69 -11.58 1.35
CA MET A 191 5.55 -11.13 0.57
C MET A 191 5.23 -9.66 0.84
N GLY A 192 5.07 -9.28 2.11
CA GLY A 192 4.76 -7.89 2.48
C GLY A 192 5.90 -6.92 2.17
N ARG A 193 7.16 -7.36 2.27
CA ARG A 193 8.32 -6.57 1.84
C ARG A 193 8.33 -6.35 0.33
N ALA A 194 8.09 -7.40 -0.45
CA ALA A 194 8.05 -7.30 -1.91
C ALA A 194 6.91 -6.38 -2.38
N ASP A 195 5.75 -6.47 -1.74
CA ASP A 195 4.59 -5.59 -1.94
C ASP A 195 4.94 -4.12 -1.70
N ILE A 196 5.48 -3.82 -0.51
CA ILE A 196 5.94 -2.47 -0.16
C ILE A 196 6.92 -1.94 -1.21
N ILE A 197 7.89 -2.75 -1.62
CA ILE A 197 8.89 -2.35 -2.62
C ILE A 197 8.21 -2.03 -3.96
N ALA A 198 7.28 -2.87 -4.42
CA ALA A 198 6.55 -2.68 -5.67
C ALA A 198 5.74 -1.37 -5.63
N CYS A 199 4.85 -1.20 -4.64
CA CYS A 199 4.01 -0.02 -4.50
C CYS A 199 4.84 1.28 -4.31
N LYS A 200 5.91 1.22 -3.50
CA LYS A 200 6.80 2.36 -3.29
C LYS A 200 7.48 2.81 -4.59
N SER A 201 7.88 1.86 -5.44
CA SER A 201 8.48 2.17 -6.75
C SER A 201 7.51 2.91 -7.69
N MET A 202 6.20 2.75 -7.48
CA MET A 202 5.13 3.43 -8.22
C MET A 202 4.68 4.74 -7.57
N GLY A 203 5.30 5.13 -6.45
CA GLY A 203 5.11 6.42 -5.82
C GLY A 203 4.34 6.40 -4.51
N ALA A 204 3.96 5.23 -3.98
CA ALA A 204 3.40 5.14 -2.64
C ALA A 204 4.38 5.72 -1.61
N ARG A 205 3.85 6.47 -0.65
CA ARG A 205 4.64 7.15 0.39
C ARG A 205 4.16 6.86 1.80
N GLY A 206 2.96 6.30 1.93
CA GLY A 206 2.35 5.88 3.18
C GLY A 206 2.15 4.37 3.22
N LEU A 207 2.12 3.83 4.42
CA LEU A 207 1.84 2.43 4.68
C LEU A 207 0.81 2.32 5.80
N LEU A 208 -0.19 1.46 5.59
CA LEU A 208 -1.13 1.04 6.60
C LEU A 208 -0.73 -0.37 7.04
N LEU A 209 -0.31 -0.52 8.30
CA LEU A 209 -0.11 -1.83 8.91
C LEU A 209 -1.45 -2.43 9.35
N PHE A 210 -1.43 -3.66 9.86
CA PHE A 210 -2.65 -4.31 10.32
C PHE A 210 -3.34 -3.43 11.35
N HIS A 211 -4.63 -3.17 11.15
CA HIS A 211 -5.35 -2.08 11.83
C HIS A 211 -5.60 -2.34 13.33
N GLU A 212 -5.13 -3.47 13.87
CA GLU A 212 -5.21 -3.84 15.29
C GLU A 212 -3.83 -3.81 15.98
N ASP A 213 -2.75 -3.55 15.22
CA ASP A 213 -1.39 -3.59 15.78
C ASP A 213 -1.08 -2.39 16.70
N GLY A 214 -1.94 -1.36 16.70
CA GLY A 214 -1.73 -0.13 17.46
C GLY A 214 -0.65 0.76 16.82
N SER A 215 -0.70 2.07 17.09
CA SER A 215 0.48 2.93 16.95
C SER A 215 1.11 3.18 18.31
N ASP A 216 2.40 3.51 18.30
CA ASP A 216 3.05 4.04 19.50
C ASP A 216 2.39 5.38 19.86
N ALA A 217 1.77 5.44 21.05
CA ALA A 217 1.05 6.63 21.50
C ALA A 217 1.98 7.84 21.72
N ASP A 218 3.28 7.63 21.91
CA ASP A 218 4.30 8.67 22.05
C ASP A 218 4.91 9.05 20.69
N TYR A 219 4.89 8.12 19.73
CA TYR A 219 5.44 8.27 18.38
C TYR A 219 4.45 7.83 17.30
N PRO A 220 3.27 8.47 17.19
CA PRO A 220 2.19 8.01 16.30
C PRO A 220 2.57 8.11 14.81
N LEU A 221 3.54 8.97 14.48
CA LEU A 221 4.10 9.13 13.15
C LEU A 221 5.49 8.50 13.11
N PHE A 222 5.58 7.35 12.47
CA PHE A 222 6.82 6.59 12.33
C PHE A 222 6.96 6.16 10.88
N TYR A 223 8.16 5.83 10.46
CA TYR A 223 8.40 5.37 9.11
C TYR A 223 8.78 3.90 9.15
N SER A 224 8.40 3.14 8.13
CA SER A 224 8.86 1.77 7.90
C SER A 224 9.17 1.58 6.44
N GLN A 225 10.32 0.97 6.16
CA GLN A 225 10.81 0.75 4.80
C GLN A 225 10.85 2.05 3.96
N GLY A 226 11.04 3.19 4.62
CA GLY A 226 11.07 4.52 4.01
C GLY A 226 9.71 5.06 3.54
N MET A 227 8.60 4.53 4.06
CA MET A 227 7.24 5.07 3.90
C MET A 227 6.68 5.47 5.27
N LEU A 228 5.82 6.49 5.32
CA LEU A 228 5.16 6.95 6.54
C LEU A 228 4.12 5.92 6.98
N LEU A 229 4.29 5.32 8.15
CA LEU A 229 3.26 4.50 8.76
C LEU A 229 2.14 5.39 9.27
N ARG A 230 0.92 5.04 8.88
CA ARG A 230 -0.25 5.72 9.43
C ARG A 230 -0.43 5.33 10.89
N PRO A 231 -0.75 6.29 11.77
CA PRO A 231 -1.24 5.99 13.10
C PRO A 231 -2.52 5.16 13.00
N VAL A 232 -2.59 4.07 13.76
CA VAL A 232 -3.77 3.22 13.90
C VAL A 232 -3.91 2.79 15.34
N ASP A 233 -4.73 3.49 16.13
CA ASP A 233 -4.88 3.16 17.55
C ASP A 233 -6.12 2.30 17.87
N PHE A 234 -7.11 2.23 16.96
CA PHE A 234 -8.32 1.43 17.18
C PHE A 234 -9.01 1.06 15.86
N SER A 235 -9.58 -0.15 15.81
CA SER A 235 -10.43 -0.63 14.72
C SER A 235 -11.83 -0.96 15.24
N ILE A 236 -12.88 -0.45 14.60
CA ILE A 236 -14.25 -0.90 14.81
C ILE A 236 -14.56 -1.92 13.71
N THR A 237 -14.18 -3.18 13.92
CA THR A 237 -14.51 -4.25 12.99
C THR A 237 -15.92 -4.78 13.28
N ARG A 238 -16.84 -4.64 12.31
CA ARG A 238 -18.23 -5.16 12.35
C ARG A 238 -19.15 -4.41 13.33
N TRP A 239 -19.85 -3.43 12.79
CA TRP A 239 -20.98 -2.78 13.45
C TRP A 239 -22.28 -3.46 13.02
N THR A 240 -23.00 -4.10 13.94
CA THR A 240 -24.40 -4.46 13.74
C THR A 240 -25.24 -3.28 14.18
N ALA A 241 -25.99 -2.65 13.28
CA ALA A 241 -26.89 -1.56 13.67
C ALA A 241 -27.84 -2.12 14.74
N GLY A 242 -27.84 -1.50 15.93
CA GLY A 242 -28.69 -1.91 17.03
C GLY A 242 -30.16 -1.74 16.67
N SER A 243 -30.76 -2.79 16.13
CA SER A 243 -32.20 -2.93 16.01
C SER A 243 -32.63 -4.38 16.19
N GLN A 244 -32.06 -5.08 17.19
CA GLN A 244 -32.67 -6.28 17.80
C GLN A 244 -32.22 -6.38 19.26
N THR A 245 -32.76 -5.50 20.11
CA THR A 245 -33.11 -5.88 21.49
C THR A 245 -34.60 -6.15 21.49
N GLY A 246 -34.95 -7.42 21.26
CA GLY A 246 -36.19 -8.00 21.75
C GLY A 246 -35.88 -8.74 23.03
#